data_AF-A0A936I0J4-F1
#
_entry.id   AF-A0A936I0J4-F1
#
_cell.length_a   1.000
_cell.length_b   1.000
_cell.length_c   1.000
_cell.angle_alpha   90.00
_cell.angle_beta   90.00
_cell.angle_gamma   90.00
#
_symmetry.space_group_name_H-M   'P 1'
#
loop_
_entity.id
_entity.type
_entity.pdbx_description
1 polymer ?
#
loop_
_entity_poly.entity_id
_entity_poly.type
_entity_poly.pdbx_seq_one_letter_code
_entity_poly.pdbx_strand_id
1 'polypeptide(L)'
;MTTQPFISFGSAYAPQSSASQASSGPTRQSTRTLRDKAAQRLLLLRWATKAMLRILVLLLGLLSLNATAGLFGFGDFSWKEEVLLHDGRKIIVKRSQSYGGRREPGQDPPIKEHVLTFQLPGSGKSVKWISEFSQDVGRANFDLFALHVLNDTPYVVAMPNLCVAYNKWGRPNPPYVFFRYDGTAWQRIALAELPQEFVAANVIVNVRREEDIEGRLRSWGR
;
A
#
# COMPACT_ATOMS: atom_id res chain seq x y z
N MET A 1 13.81 64.49 -44.25
CA MET A 1 15.05 64.27 -45.03
C MET A 1 15.86 63.17 -44.36
N THR A 2 16.53 62.22 -45.02
CA THR A 2 16.34 61.56 -46.33
C THR A 2 17.16 60.25 -46.32
N THR A 3 16.73 59.21 -47.04
CA THR A 3 17.55 58.08 -47.62
C THR A 3 18.28 57.03 -46.75
N GLN A 4 18.00 55.78 -47.11
CA GLN A 4 18.81 54.51 -47.08
C GLN A 4 20.08 54.62 -48.00
N PRO A 5 20.99 53.62 -48.27
CA PRO A 5 20.75 52.15 -48.37
C PRO A 5 21.93 51.10 -48.30
N PHE A 6 21.56 49.80 -48.47
CA PHE A 6 22.18 48.70 -49.29
C PHE A 6 23.51 47.92 -49.00
N ILE A 7 23.52 46.68 -49.56
CA ILE A 7 24.59 45.68 -49.93
C ILE A 7 24.81 44.44 -49.00
N SER A 8 25.18 43.19 -49.45
CA SER A 8 24.82 42.32 -50.62
C SER A 8 25.53 40.90 -50.53
N PHE A 9 25.26 39.98 -51.49
CA PHE A 9 25.93 38.67 -51.82
C PHE A 9 25.74 37.45 -50.86
N GLY A 10 25.77 36.16 -51.28
CA GLY A 10 25.78 35.54 -52.64
C GLY A 10 26.15 34.02 -52.68
N SER A 11 25.85 33.30 -53.79
CA SER A 11 26.26 31.90 -54.19
C SER A 11 25.68 30.68 -53.43
N ALA A 12 25.57 29.44 -53.97
CA ALA A 12 25.59 28.88 -55.36
C ALA A 12 25.04 27.41 -55.41
N TYR A 13 24.98 26.77 -56.60
CA TYR A 13 24.29 25.48 -56.89
C TYR A 13 25.23 24.39 -57.50
N ALA A 14 24.91 23.09 -57.39
CA ALA A 14 25.60 21.98 -58.12
C ALA A 14 24.72 20.70 -58.30
N PRO A 15 24.98 19.79 -59.28
CA PRO A 15 23.99 18.80 -59.77
C PRO A 15 24.39 17.29 -59.67
N GLN A 16 23.53 16.41 -60.22
CA GLN A 16 23.61 14.92 -60.22
C GLN A 16 24.35 14.30 -61.44
N SER A 17 24.76 13.02 -61.33
CA SER A 17 24.85 12.06 -62.45
C SER A 17 24.78 10.59 -61.95
N SER A 18 24.73 9.60 -62.85
CA SER A 18 24.52 8.17 -62.52
C SER A 18 25.11 7.21 -63.57
N ALA A 19 25.58 6.01 -63.17
CA ALA A 19 26.09 4.96 -64.07
C ALA A 19 25.99 3.53 -63.47
N SER A 20 26.17 2.49 -64.29
CA SER A 20 26.18 1.05 -63.94
C SER A 20 26.94 0.24 -65.03
N GLN A 21 27.17 -1.09 -65.01
CA GLN A 21 26.66 -2.21 -64.18
C GLN A 21 27.63 -3.42 -64.25
N ALA A 22 27.65 -4.31 -63.25
CA ALA A 22 28.25 -5.66 -63.37
C ALA A 22 27.72 -6.65 -62.29
N SER A 23 27.72 -7.95 -62.57
CA SER A 23 27.37 -9.02 -61.61
C SER A 23 28.30 -10.23 -61.72
N SER A 24 28.42 -11.01 -60.64
CA SER A 24 29.19 -12.27 -60.62
C SER A 24 28.50 -13.35 -59.78
N GLY A 25 28.53 -14.60 -60.25
CA GLY A 25 27.86 -15.73 -59.61
C GLY A 25 28.67 -16.37 -58.48
N PRO A 26 28.03 -16.86 -57.39
CA PRO A 26 28.74 -17.35 -56.21
C PRO A 26 29.38 -18.74 -56.41
N THR A 27 30.70 -18.82 -56.18
CA THR A 27 31.49 -20.06 -56.25
C THR A 27 31.04 -21.10 -55.21
N ARG A 28 31.14 -22.40 -55.56
CA ARG A 28 30.63 -23.55 -54.77
C ARG A 28 31.03 -23.55 -53.29
N GLN A 29 32.20 -23.02 -52.91
CA GLN A 29 32.62 -22.88 -51.51
C GLN A 29 31.73 -21.95 -50.67
N SER A 30 31.14 -20.88 -51.22
CA SER A 30 30.29 -19.97 -50.44
C SER A 30 29.01 -20.67 -49.96
N THR A 31 28.51 -21.65 -50.72
CA THR A 31 27.30 -22.41 -50.36
C THR A 31 27.46 -23.25 -49.10
N ARG A 32 28.68 -23.67 -48.73
CA ARG A 32 28.95 -24.30 -47.43
C ARG A 32 28.96 -23.26 -46.32
N THR A 33 29.80 -22.24 -46.42
CA THR A 33 29.95 -21.23 -45.36
C THR A 33 28.67 -20.43 -45.07
N LEU A 34 27.78 -20.27 -46.06
CA LEU A 34 26.43 -19.74 -45.87
C LEU A 34 25.50 -20.70 -45.12
N ARG A 35 25.55 -22.01 -45.40
CA ARG A 35 24.79 -23.03 -44.65
C ARG A 35 25.29 -23.15 -43.20
N ASP A 36 26.59 -23.09 -42.98
CA ASP A 36 27.19 -23.16 -41.64
C ASP A 36 26.77 -21.94 -40.79
N LYS A 37 26.84 -20.73 -41.37
CA LYS A 37 26.34 -19.49 -40.74
C LYS A 37 24.83 -19.54 -40.48
N ALA A 38 24.04 -20.13 -41.37
CA ALA A 38 22.60 -20.31 -41.16
C ALA A 38 22.32 -21.30 -40.01
N ALA A 39 23.03 -22.43 -39.94
CA ALA A 39 22.92 -23.40 -38.86
C ALA A 39 23.33 -22.80 -37.49
N GLN A 40 24.43 -22.05 -37.44
CA GLN A 40 24.87 -21.33 -36.24
C GLN A 40 23.82 -20.31 -35.77
N ARG A 41 23.25 -19.51 -36.68
CA ARG A 41 22.12 -18.60 -36.36
C ARG A 41 20.91 -19.35 -35.83
N LEU A 42 20.55 -20.50 -36.42
CA LEU A 42 19.43 -21.32 -35.96
C LEU A 42 19.67 -21.89 -34.55
N LEU A 43 20.90 -22.31 -34.25
CA LEU A 43 21.29 -22.82 -32.93
C LEU A 43 21.26 -21.70 -31.87
N LEU A 44 21.79 -20.51 -32.19
CA LEU A 44 21.72 -19.34 -31.31
C LEU A 44 20.27 -18.91 -31.03
N LEU A 45 19.41 -18.91 -32.05
CA LEU A 45 17.96 -18.66 -31.89
C LEU A 45 17.30 -19.71 -30.99
N ARG A 46 17.62 -21.00 -31.16
CA ARG A 46 17.07 -22.10 -30.32
C ARG A 46 17.63 -22.12 -28.90
N TRP A 47 18.80 -21.51 -28.66
CA TRP A 47 19.33 -21.27 -27.32
C TRP A 47 18.66 -20.05 -26.67
N ALA A 48 18.60 -18.92 -27.38
CA ALA A 48 18.00 -17.68 -26.88
C ALA A 48 16.51 -17.81 -26.56
N THR A 49 15.73 -18.52 -27.39
CA THR A 49 14.31 -18.82 -27.11
C THR A 49 14.13 -19.69 -25.87
N LYS A 50 14.99 -20.71 -25.66
CA LYS A 50 14.98 -21.51 -24.42
C LYS A 50 15.41 -20.70 -23.18
N ALA A 51 16.33 -19.76 -23.33
CA ALA A 51 16.75 -18.87 -22.25
C ALA A 51 15.63 -17.88 -21.88
N MET A 52 15.02 -17.21 -22.87
CA MET A 52 13.88 -16.31 -22.66
C MET A 52 12.68 -17.03 -22.06
N LEU A 53 12.37 -18.27 -22.49
CA LEU A 53 11.28 -19.06 -21.90
C LEU A 53 11.53 -19.37 -20.41
N ARG A 54 12.77 -19.70 -20.03
CA ARG A 54 13.13 -19.91 -18.62
C ARG A 54 13.01 -18.63 -17.79
N ILE A 55 13.46 -17.49 -18.33
CA ILE A 55 13.33 -16.18 -17.67
C ILE A 55 11.85 -15.81 -17.53
N LEU A 56 11.03 -16.03 -18.55
CA LEU A 56 9.59 -15.78 -18.50
C LEU A 56 8.88 -16.64 -17.44
N VAL A 57 9.20 -17.92 -17.33
CA VAL A 57 8.65 -18.79 -16.28
C VAL A 57 9.07 -18.32 -14.87
N LEU A 58 10.31 -17.86 -14.69
CA LEU A 58 10.77 -17.30 -13.42
C LEU A 58 10.05 -15.98 -13.08
N LEU A 59 9.84 -15.09 -14.05
CA LEU A 59 9.09 -13.84 -13.87
C LEU A 59 7.60 -14.10 -13.56
N LEU A 60 6.97 -15.07 -14.22
CA LEU A 60 5.59 -15.49 -13.91
C LEU A 60 5.48 -16.14 -12.52
N GLY A 61 6.51 -16.87 -12.08
CA GLY A 61 6.61 -17.39 -10.72
C GLY A 61 6.79 -16.30 -9.65
N LEU A 62 7.53 -15.23 -9.96
CA LEU A 62 7.64 -14.06 -9.08
C LEU A 62 6.32 -13.29 -8.98
N LEU A 63 5.55 -13.22 -10.07
CA LEU A 63 4.23 -12.56 -10.11
C LEU A 63 3.10 -13.36 -9.43
N SER A 64 3.29 -14.66 -9.14
CA SER A 64 2.28 -15.46 -8.43
C SER A 64 2.39 -15.37 -6.89
N LEU A 65 3.47 -14.77 -6.37
CA LEU A 65 3.69 -14.57 -4.93
C LEU A 65 2.89 -13.38 -4.37
N ASN A 66 1.55 -13.46 -4.44
CA ASN A 66 0.62 -12.54 -3.76
C ASN A 66 0.60 -12.73 -2.22
N ALA A 67 1.71 -13.19 -1.63
CA ALA A 67 1.90 -13.20 -0.20
C ALA A 67 2.16 -11.78 0.29
N THR A 68 1.16 -11.14 0.91
CA THR A 68 1.32 -9.81 1.54
C THR A 68 2.07 -9.88 2.87
N ALA A 69 3.19 -10.61 2.89
CA ALA A 69 4.17 -10.62 3.96
C ALA A 69 5.22 -9.54 3.64
N GLY A 70 5.46 -8.62 4.57
CA GLY A 70 6.42 -7.52 4.36
C GLY A 70 7.82 -8.06 4.06
N LEU A 71 8.44 -7.57 2.97
CA LEU A 71 9.78 -7.99 2.51
C LEU A 71 10.90 -7.71 3.54
N PHE A 72 10.60 -6.93 4.58
CA PHE A 72 11.39 -6.82 5.80
C PHE A 72 10.47 -7.06 7.00
N GLY A 73 10.81 -8.03 7.85
CA GLY A 73 9.98 -8.50 8.96
C GLY A 73 9.96 -7.54 10.15
N PHE A 74 9.28 -6.40 10.01
CA PHE A 74 9.16 -5.40 11.08
C PHE A 74 7.69 -5.13 11.44
N GLY A 75 7.35 -5.35 12.71
CA GLY A 75 6.40 -4.55 13.47
C GLY A 75 4.90 -4.63 13.15
N ASP A 76 4.47 -5.20 12.02
CA ASP A 76 3.08 -5.16 11.58
C ASP A 76 2.31 -6.46 11.91
N PHE A 77 1.28 -6.35 12.74
CA PHE A 77 0.34 -7.43 13.07
C PHE A 77 -1.05 -7.12 12.49
N SER A 78 -1.70 -8.10 11.87
CA SER A 78 -3.06 -7.92 11.33
C SER A 78 -3.93 -9.15 11.52
N TRP A 79 -5.17 -8.95 11.93
CA TRP A 79 -6.15 -9.99 12.23
C TRP A 79 -7.54 -9.62 11.68
N LYS A 80 -8.50 -10.52 11.87
CA LYS A 80 -9.93 -10.24 11.69
C LYS A 80 -10.62 -10.37 13.04
N GLU A 81 -11.47 -9.42 13.40
CA GLU A 81 -12.39 -9.53 14.53
C GLU A 81 -13.84 -9.44 14.06
N GLU A 82 -14.73 -10.14 14.75
CA GLU A 82 -16.18 -10.04 14.55
C GLU A 82 -16.71 -8.95 15.49
N VAL A 83 -17.37 -7.94 14.93
CA VAL A 83 -17.92 -6.81 15.67
C VAL A 83 -19.44 -6.92 15.69
N LEU A 84 -20.00 -7.01 16.89
CA LEU A 84 -21.44 -7.01 17.13
C LEU A 84 -21.97 -5.58 17.11
N LEU A 85 -22.95 -5.32 16.26
CA LEU A 85 -23.62 -4.02 16.14
C LEU A 85 -24.80 -3.91 17.12
N HIS A 86 -25.23 -2.68 17.38
CA HIS A 86 -26.38 -2.34 18.24
C HIS A 86 -27.69 -3.07 17.89
N ASP A 87 -27.88 -3.47 16.63
CA ASP A 87 -29.05 -4.20 16.11
C ASP A 87 -28.88 -5.74 16.10
N GLY A 88 -27.80 -6.24 16.72
CA GLY A 88 -27.49 -7.67 16.77
C GLY A 88 -26.85 -8.24 15.49
N ARG A 89 -26.72 -7.45 14.42
CA ARG A 89 -25.93 -7.87 13.23
C ARG A 89 -24.45 -7.91 13.56
N LYS A 90 -23.70 -8.68 12.78
CA LYS A 90 -22.26 -8.88 12.93
C LYS A 90 -21.55 -8.46 11.65
N ILE A 91 -20.42 -7.76 11.79
CA ILE A 91 -19.53 -7.42 10.67
C ILE A 91 -18.12 -7.96 10.93
N ILE A 92 -17.41 -8.34 9.86
CA ILE A 92 -16.01 -8.77 9.94
C ILE A 92 -15.11 -7.56 9.64
N VAL A 93 -14.32 -7.17 10.62
CA VAL A 93 -13.35 -6.07 10.50
C VAL A 93 -11.96 -6.66 10.33
N LYS A 94 -11.24 -6.31 9.25
CA LYS A 94 -9.79 -6.49 9.20
C LYS A 94 -9.14 -5.34 9.98
N ARG A 95 -8.34 -5.69 10.97
CA ARG A 95 -7.58 -4.75 11.81
C ARG A 95 -6.09 -4.97 11.60
N SER A 96 -5.32 -3.88 11.56
CA SER A 96 -3.88 -3.89 11.37
C SER A 96 -3.23 -2.86 12.28
N GLN A 97 -2.14 -3.22 12.94
CA GLN A 97 -1.38 -2.33 13.82
C GLN A 97 0.11 -2.50 13.54
N SER A 98 0.78 -1.37 13.32
CA SER A 98 2.25 -1.30 13.28
C SER A 98 2.77 -0.87 14.65
N TYR A 99 3.94 -1.37 15.07
CA TYR A 99 4.50 -1.10 16.39
C TYR A 99 5.84 -0.34 16.32
N GLY A 100 5.97 0.74 17.09
CA GLY A 100 7.15 1.60 17.12
C GLY A 100 6.86 3.01 17.65
N GLY A 101 7.87 3.88 17.64
CA GLY A 101 7.75 5.26 18.14
C GLY A 101 8.29 5.48 19.55
N ARG A 102 7.87 6.58 20.19
CA ARG A 102 8.39 7.05 21.47
C ARG A 102 7.89 6.21 22.64
N ARG A 103 8.85 5.63 23.37
CA ARG A 103 8.67 4.80 24.57
C ARG A 103 9.77 5.09 25.59
N GLU A 104 9.56 4.65 26.82
CA GLU A 104 10.58 4.70 27.88
C GLU A 104 11.49 3.46 27.83
N PRO A 105 12.70 3.50 28.41
CA PRO A 105 13.55 2.32 28.54
C PRO A 105 12.82 1.19 29.27
N GLY A 106 12.91 -0.04 28.76
CA GLY A 106 12.21 -1.21 29.32
C GLY A 106 10.71 -1.31 28.98
N GLN A 107 10.13 -0.32 28.29
CA GLN A 107 8.77 -0.43 27.74
C GLN A 107 8.79 -1.02 26.31
N ASP A 108 7.71 -1.71 25.96
CA ASP A 108 7.46 -2.22 24.61
C ASP A 108 7.25 -1.11 23.57
N PRO A 109 7.48 -1.39 22.26
CA PRO A 109 7.08 -0.45 21.21
C PRO A 109 5.54 -0.30 21.25
N PRO A 110 5.01 0.94 21.35
CA PRO A 110 3.58 1.20 21.34
C PRO A 110 3.02 1.07 19.92
N ILE A 111 1.70 1.14 19.76
CA ILE A 111 1.06 1.18 18.45
C ILE A 111 1.47 2.48 17.75
N LYS A 112 2.21 2.35 16.63
CA LYS A 112 2.67 3.46 15.80
C LYS A 112 1.55 3.96 14.90
N GLU A 113 0.86 3.04 14.23
CA GLU A 113 -0.30 3.30 13.37
C GLU A 113 -1.33 2.18 13.55
N HIS A 114 -2.61 2.52 13.41
CA HIS A 114 -3.72 1.58 13.58
C HIS A 114 -4.72 1.75 12.43
N VAL A 115 -4.96 0.69 11.66
CA VAL A 115 -5.87 0.67 10.51
C VAL A 115 -7.03 -0.30 10.76
N LEU A 116 -8.24 0.12 10.39
CA LEU A 116 -9.42 -0.73 10.25
C LEU A 116 -9.89 -0.71 8.80
N THR A 117 -10.28 -1.87 8.28
CA THR A 117 -10.98 -2.00 7.00
C THR A 117 -12.13 -2.98 7.14
N PHE A 118 -13.34 -2.57 6.76
CA PHE A 118 -14.56 -3.38 6.83
C PHE A 118 -15.50 -3.05 5.67
N GLN A 119 -16.48 -3.91 5.41
CA GLN A 119 -17.57 -3.63 4.46
C GLN A 119 -18.83 -3.21 5.20
N LEU A 120 -19.58 -2.28 4.63
CA LEU A 120 -20.86 -1.84 5.15
C LEU A 120 -21.95 -2.89 4.88
N PRO A 121 -22.84 -3.20 5.85
CA PRO A 121 -23.75 -4.34 5.77
C PRO A 121 -24.95 -4.14 4.84
N GLY A 122 -25.23 -2.90 4.40
CA GLY A 122 -26.26 -2.60 3.40
C GLY A 122 -25.69 -2.47 1.98
N SER A 123 -24.67 -1.62 1.78
CA SER A 123 -24.11 -1.36 0.44
C SER A 123 -22.96 -2.27 0.02
N GLY A 124 -22.36 -3.04 0.94
CA GLY A 124 -21.11 -3.78 0.70
C GLY A 124 -19.87 -2.89 0.50
N LYS A 125 -20.01 -1.56 0.56
CA LYS A 125 -18.92 -0.60 0.32
C LYS A 125 -17.82 -0.78 1.37
N SER A 126 -16.58 -0.87 0.90
CA SER A 126 -15.40 -0.92 1.76
C SER A 126 -15.13 0.46 2.38
N VAL A 127 -14.94 0.50 3.70
CA VAL A 127 -14.59 1.69 4.47
C VAL A 127 -13.29 1.42 5.23
N LYS A 128 -12.40 2.43 5.26
CA LYS A 128 -11.12 2.39 5.97
C LYS A 128 -11.08 3.50 7.03
N TRP A 129 -10.72 3.18 8.27
CA TRP A 129 -10.36 4.15 9.31
C TRP A 129 -8.88 4.00 9.66
N ILE A 130 -8.23 5.10 10.07
CA ILE A 130 -6.81 5.14 10.42
C ILE A 130 -6.63 6.02 11.66
N SER A 131 -5.99 5.50 12.71
CA SER A 131 -5.23 6.32 13.65
C SER A 131 -3.80 6.40 13.16
N GLU A 132 -3.45 7.54 12.58
CA GLU A 132 -2.13 7.78 11.99
C GLU A 132 -1.07 8.05 13.07
N PHE A 133 0.19 7.78 12.70
CA PHE A 133 1.34 8.17 13.50
C PHE A 133 1.44 9.68 13.60
N SER A 134 1.56 10.20 14.81
CA SER A 134 1.76 11.62 15.06
C SER A 134 3.11 11.87 15.71
N GLN A 135 3.94 12.69 15.06
CA GLN A 135 5.32 13.00 15.48
C GLN A 135 5.38 13.64 16.88
N ASP A 136 4.39 14.46 17.23
CA ASP A 136 4.22 15.15 18.51
C ASP A 136 3.77 14.22 19.64
N VAL A 137 2.84 13.30 19.35
CA VAL A 137 2.42 12.23 20.28
C VAL A 137 3.50 11.13 20.39
N GLY A 138 4.29 10.95 19.32
CA GLY A 138 5.31 9.91 19.16
C GLY A 138 4.76 8.50 18.89
N ARG A 139 3.48 8.37 18.53
CA ARG A 139 2.74 7.09 18.34
C ARG A 139 1.41 7.37 17.62
N ALA A 140 0.53 6.37 17.52
CA ALA A 140 -0.83 6.56 17.02
C ALA A 140 -1.62 7.57 17.89
N ASN A 141 -2.54 8.31 17.28
CA ASN A 141 -3.34 9.33 17.99
C ASN A 141 -4.36 8.74 18.98
N PHE A 142 -4.87 7.53 18.71
CA PHE A 142 -6.02 6.96 19.40
C PHE A 142 -5.92 5.45 19.61
N ASP A 143 -6.44 4.98 20.73
CA ASP A 143 -6.83 3.58 20.92
C ASP A 143 -8.31 3.41 20.53
N LEU A 144 -8.64 2.34 19.79
CA LEU A 144 -10.02 2.06 19.39
C LEU A 144 -10.85 1.53 20.56
N PHE A 145 -12.07 2.06 20.72
CA PHE A 145 -13.01 1.64 21.77
C PHE A 145 -14.30 1.00 21.24
N ALA A 146 -14.84 1.49 20.10
CA ALA A 146 -15.99 0.87 19.44
C ALA A 146 -16.03 1.20 17.93
N LEU A 147 -16.67 0.32 17.15
CA LEU A 147 -17.07 0.56 15.77
C LEU A 147 -18.56 0.21 15.63
N HIS A 148 -19.40 1.19 15.35
CA HIS A 148 -20.83 1.01 15.12
C HIS A 148 -21.19 1.33 13.67
N VAL A 149 -22.33 0.82 13.19
CA VAL A 149 -22.91 1.17 11.90
C VAL A 149 -24.42 1.29 12.08
N LEU A 150 -25.00 2.42 11.68
CA LEU A 150 -26.44 2.69 11.69
C LEU A 150 -26.81 3.27 10.32
N ASN A 151 -27.84 2.73 9.67
CA ASN A 151 -28.32 3.18 8.35
C ASN A 151 -27.17 3.32 7.32
N ASP A 152 -26.34 2.28 7.23
CA ASP A 152 -25.12 2.19 6.41
C ASP A 152 -24.05 3.28 6.69
N THR A 153 -24.24 4.10 7.72
CA THR A 153 -23.29 5.13 8.17
C THR A 153 -22.46 4.56 9.32
N PRO A 154 -21.13 4.39 9.17
CA PRO A 154 -20.28 3.88 10.24
C PRO A 154 -19.78 5.01 11.16
N TYR A 155 -19.59 4.65 12.43
CA TYR A 155 -19.16 5.52 13.51
C TYR A 155 -18.03 4.86 14.30
N VAL A 156 -16.98 5.60 14.62
CA VAL A 156 -15.86 5.13 15.46
C VAL A 156 -15.83 5.92 16.76
N VAL A 157 -15.73 5.20 17.87
CA VAL A 157 -15.42 5.76 19.20
C VAL A 157 -13.99 5.37 19.53
N ALA A 158 -13.15 6.35 19.86
CA ALA A 158 -11.73 6.11 20.15
C ALA A 158 -11.24 7.01 21.30
N MET A 159 -10.25 6.55 22.06
CA MET A 159 -9.68 7.27 23.21
C MET A 159 -8.32 7.89 22.82
N PRO A 160 -8.04 9.17 23.14
CA PRO A 160 -6.73 9.77 22.86
C PRO A 160 -5.57 9.07 23.56
N ASN A 161 -4.51 8.75 22.81
CA ASN A 161 -3.34 8.02 23.30
C ASN A 161 -2.44 8.91 24.19
N LEU A 162 -2.41 8.63 25.50
CA LEU A 162 -1.71 9.40 26.55
C LEU A 162 -2.18 10.86 26.70
N CYS A 163 -1.65 11.53 27.74
CA CYS A 163 -1.86 12.96 28.00
C CYS A 163 -1.51 13.86 26.80
N VAL A 164 -0.61 13.44 25.91
CA VAL A 164 -0.18 14.24 24.75
C VAL A 164 -1.28 14.30 23.69
N ALA A 165 -1.83 13.16 23.26
CA ALA A 165 -2.98 13.18 22.37
C ALA A 165 -4.24 13.74 23.07
N TYR A 166 -4.42 13.47 24.37
CA TYR A 166 -5.53 14.06 25.13
C TYR A 166 -5.50 15.60 25.12
N ASN A 167 -4.33 16.22 25.26
CA ASN A 167 -4.15 17.65 25.04
C ASN A 167 -4.44 18.06 23.59
N LYS A 168 -3.82 17.39 22.61
CA LYS A 168 -3.96 17.66 21.16
C LYS A 168 -5.41 17.66 20.68
N TRP A 169 -6.20 16.71 21.15
CA TRP A 169 -7.60 16.51 20.73
C TRP A 169 -8.61 17.28 21.58
N GLY A 170 -8.17 18.20 22.44
CA GLY A 170 -9.01 19.17 23.13
C GLY A 170 -9.58 18.70 24.47
N ARG A 171 -8.91 17.76 25.15
CA ARG A 171 -9.27 17.23 26.49
C ARG A 171 -10.75 16.82 26.62
N PRO A 172 -11.25 15.91 25.76
CA PRO A 172 -12.65 15.52 25.78
C PRO A 172 -13.06 14.92 27.13
N ASN A 173 -14.26 15.24 27.60
CA ASN A 173 -14.87 14.66 28.79
C ASN A 173 -16.32 14.25 28.45
N PRO A 174 -16.68 12.94 28.46
CA PRO A 174 -15.82 11.77 28.72
C PRO A 174 -14.65 11.64 27.71
N PRO A 175 -13.59 10.86 28.01
CA PRO A 175 -12.31 10.85 27.30
C PRO A 175 -12.32 10.15 25.92
N TYR A 176 -13.37 10.39 25.14
CA TYR A 176 -13.58 9.82 23.81
C TYR A 176 -13.59 10.90 22.72
N VAL A 177 -13.11 10.53 21.54
CA VAL A 177 -13.30 11.28 20.30
C VAL A 177 -14.17 10.43 19.39
N PHE A 178 -15.22 11.06 18.86
CA PHE A 178 -16.25 10.43 18.06
C PHE A 178 -16.06 10.81 16.60
N PHE A 179 -16.15 9.83 15.70
CA PHE A 179 -16.05 10.03 14.26
C PHE A 179 -17.26 9.44 13.55
N ARG A 180 -17.81 10.15 12.58
CA ARG A 180 -18.83 9.67 11.62
C ARG A 180 -18.22 9.69 10.22
N TYR A 181 -18.40 8.62 9.44
CA TYR A 181 -18.03 8.65 8.02
C TYR A 181 -19.17 9.29 7.22
N ASP A 182 -18.89 10.34 6.44
CA ASP A 182 -19.89 11.06 5.63
C ASP A 182 -20.16 10.42 4.25
N GLY A 183 -19.59 9.24 4.00
CA GLY A 183 -19.59 8.58 2.69
C GLY A 183 -18.34 8.88 1.85
N THR A 184 -17.54 9.88 2.22
CA THR A 184 -16.28 10.26 1.58
C THR A 184 -15.12 10.22 2.58
N ALA A 185 -15.25 10.91 3.72
CA ALA A 185 -14.23 11.10 4.75
C ALA A 185 -14.78 10.87 6.17
N TRP A 186 -13.88 10.76 7.15
CA TRP A 186 -14.24 10.69 8.57
C TRP A 186 -14.27 12.09 9.17
N GLN A 187 -15.44 12.51 9.63
CA GLN A 187 -15.66 13.77 10.32
C GLN A 187 -15.66 13.54 11.83
N ARG A 188 -14.99 14.40 12.60
CA ARG A 188 -15.15 14.44 14.06
C ARG A 188 -16.53 15.03 14.37
N ILE A 189 -17.28 14.36 15.25
CA ILE A 189 -18.61 14.79 15.70
C ILE A 189 -18.62 15.07 17.21
N ALA A 190 -19.64 15.79 17.68
CA ALA A 190 -19.90 15.95 19.11
C ALA A 190 -20.55 14.68 19.72
N LEU A 191 -20.45 14.50 21.05
CA LEU A 191 -21.15 13.42 21.75
C LEU A 191 -22.68 13.47 21.54
N ALA A 192 -23.25 14.68 21.41
CA ALA A 192 -24.68 14.88 21.15
C ALA A 192 -25.12 14.47 19.73
N GLU A 193 -24.18 14.20 18.81
CA GLU A 193 -24.47 13.64 17.48
C GLU A 193 -24.28 12.11 17.42
N LEU A 194 -23.85 11.47 18.51
CA LEU A 194 -23.70 10.03 18.57
C LEU A 194 -25.09 9.38 18.77
N PRO A 195 -25.49 8.40 17.93
CA PRO A 195 -26.74 7.67 18.10
C PRO A 195 -26.85 7.01 19.49
N GLN A 196 -28.03 7.11 20.12
CA GLN A 196 -28.26 6.72 21.52
C GLN A 196 -28.24 5.20 21.72
N GLU A 197 -28.35 4.42 20.65
CA GLU A 197 -28.25 2.96 20.65
C GLU A 197 -26.82 2.47 20.90
N PHE A 198 -25.80 3.32 20.76
CA PHE A 198 -24.38 2.96 20.82
C PHE A 198 -23.84 2.89 22.26
N VAL A 199 -24.51 2.11 23.10
CA VAL A 199 -24.25 2.00 24.55
C VAL A 199 -23.08 1.09 24.93
N ALA A 200 -22.48 0.37 23.96
CA ALA A 200 -21.49 -0.69 24.22
C ALA A 200 -20.18 -0.52 23.43
N ALA A 201 -19.08 -0.91 24.07
CA ALA A 201 -17.83 -1.27 23.38
C ALA A 201 -17.97 -2.66 22.74
N ASN A 202 -17.48 -2.82 21.51
CA ASN A 202 -17.75 -4.00 20.68
C ASN A 202 -16.53 -4.49 19.86
N VAL A 203 -15.32 -4.13 20.29
CA VAL A 203 -14.03 -4.48 19.67
C VAL A 203 -13.02 -4.91 20.74
N ILE A 204 -11.99 -5.65 20.37
CA ILE A 204 -10.93 -6.03 21.31
C ILE A 204 -10.04 -4.81 21.60
N VAL A 205 -10.06 -4.29 22.83
CA VAL A 205 -9.30 -3.07 23.19
C VAL A 205 -7.79 -3.36 23.36
N ASN A 206 -7.41 -4.55 23.83
CA ASN A 206 -6.00 -4.97 23.97
C ASN A 206 -5.84 -6.46 23.55
N VAL A 207 -4.96 -6.73 22.59
CA VAL A 207 -4.65 -8.07 22.08
C VAL A 207 -3.39 -8.67 22.72
N ARG A 208 -2.37 -7.85 23.00
CA ARG A 208 -1.08 -8.31 23.54
C ARG A 208 -1.19 -9.02 24.87
N ARG A 209 -2.19 -8.69 25.68
CA ARG A 209 -2.42 -9.31 27.00
C ARG A 209 -2.44 -10.85 26.92
N GLU A 210 -2.95 -11.45 25.84
CA GLU A 210 -2.97 -12.91 25.73
C GLU A 210 -1.57 -13.49 25.45
N GLU A 211 -0.82 -12.91 24.51
CA GLU A 211 0.57 -13.30 24.23
C GLU A 211 1.48 -13.07 25.47
N ASP A 212 1.25 -11.98 26.21
CA ASP A 212 1.92 -11.67 27.47
C ASP A 212 1.59 -12.70 28.58
N ILE A 213 0.32 -13.13 28.67
CA ILE A 213 -0.13 -14.14 29.63
C ILE A 213 0.46 -15.50 29.27
N GLU A 214 0.33 -15.96 28.03
CA GLU A 214 0.93 -17.22 27.60
C GLU A 214 2.46 -17.20 27.74
N GLY A 215 3.13 -16.08 27.43
CA GLY A 215 4.57 -15.90 27.59
C GLY A 215 5.02 -15.96 29.05
N ARG A 216 4.21 -15.43 29.98
CA ARG A 216 4.42 -15.56 31.44
C ARG A 216 4.17 -17.00 31.90
N LEU A 217 3.07 -17.62 31.50
CA LEU A 217 2.78 -19.02 31.84
C LEU A 217 3.88 -19.98 31.33
N ARG A 218 4.38 -19.77 30.10
CA ARG A 218 5.51 -20.52 29.52
C ARG A 218 6.85 -20.26 30.21
N SER A 219 7.02 -19.14 30.91
CA SER A 219 8.24 -18.85 31.69
C SER A 219 8.15 -19.23 33.17
N TRP A 220 6.94 -19.36 33.71
CA TRP A 220 6.66 -19.81 35.09
C TRP A 220 6.42 -21.32 35.19
N GLY A 221 6.15 -22.01 34.07
CA GLY A 221 6.07 -23.47 34.00
C GLY A 221 7.44 -24.17 33.93
N ARG A 222 8.34 -23.87 34.87
CA ARG A 222 9.67 -24.49 35.00
C ARG A 222 10.06 -24.71 36.46
#